data_AF-A0A496A205-F1
#
_entry.id   AF-A0A496A205-F1
#
_cell.length_a   1.000
_cell.length_b   1.000
_cell.length_c   1.000
_cell.angle_alpha   90.00
_cell.angle_beta   90.00
_cell.angle_gamma   90.00
#
_symmetry.space_group_name_H-M   'P 1'
#
loop_
_entity.id
_entity.type
_entity.pdbx_description
1 polymer ?
#
loop_
_entity_poly.entity_id
_entity_poly.type
_entity_poly.pdbx_seq_one_letter_code
_entity_poly.pdbx_strand_id
1 'polypeptide(L)'
;MEKKILTSSCFILLLMIVVTFSGCFAGDGKHTEENPAGFFYGLLHGVLFTIALGVKFFHDIQVYEYHSTFWYHLGFSLPFGIYFFINWLVRTLGSEDSN
;
A
#
# COMPACT_ATOMS: atom_id res chain seq x y z
N MET A 1 19.76 -6.64 -24.15
CA MET A 1 20.30 -6.76 -22.77
C MET A 1 19.95 -5.54 -21.92
N GLU A 2 19.84 -4.35 -22.51
CA GLU A 2 19.48 -3.08 -21.83
C GLU A 2 18.11 -3.14 -21.11
N LYS A 3 17.11 -3.81 -21.70
CA LYS A 3 15.77 -3.94 -21.10
C LYS A 3 15.78 -4.72 -19.78
N LYS A 4 16.61 -5.77 -19.66
CA LYS A 4 16.68 -6.62 -18.44
C LYS A 4 17.35 -5.90 -17.26
N ILE A 5 18.32 -5.03 -17.56
CA ILE A 5 19.01 -4.19 -16.57
C ILE A 5 18.07 -3.08 -16.10
N LEU A 6 17.31 -2.46 -17.01
CA LEU A 6 16.32 -1.43 -16.68
C LEU A 6 15.18 -1.98 -15.80
N THR A 7 14.67 -3.18 -16.11
CA THR A 7 13.63 -3.84 -15.29
C THR A 7 14.13 -4.19 -13.88
N SER A 8 15.40 -4.63 -13.75
CA SER A 8 15.98 -4.99 -12.45
C SER A 8 16.25 -3.76 -11.56
N SER A 9 16.71 -2.65 -12.13
CA SER A 9 16.90 -1.39 -11.37
C SER A 9 15.58 -0.80 -10.89
N CYS A 10 14.52 -0.89 -11.69
CA CYS A 10 13.19 -0.40 -11.30
C CYS A 10 12.61 -1.22 -10.14
N PHE A 11 12.86 -2.53 -10.14
CA PHE A 11 12.45 -3.43 -9.05
C PHE A 11 13.16 -3.12 -7.72
N ILE A 12 14.47 -2.81 -7.77
CA ILE A 12 15.25 -2.44 -6.58
C ILE A 12 14.80 -1.09 -6.00
N LEU A 13 14.52 -0.11 -6.86
CA LEU A 13 13.95 1.18 -6.43
C LEU A 13 12.57 1.01 -5.79
N LEU A 14 11.70 0.18 -6.37
CA LEU A 14 10.39 -0.16 -5.80
C LEU A 14 10.54 -0.80 -4.42
N LEU A 15 11.46 -1.75 -4.27
CA LEU A 15 11.76 -2.41 -3.00
C LEU A 15 12.29 -1.42 -1.95
N MET A 16 13.19 -0.51 -2.32
CA MET A 16 13.71 0.53 -1.43
C MET A 16 12.61 1.48 -0.94
N ILE A 17 11.68 1.85 -1.83
CA ILE A 17 10.49 2.64 -1.45
C ILE A 17 9.65 1.83 -0.46
N VAL A 18 9.31 0.57 -0.76
CA VAL A 18 8.49 -0.27 0.14
C VAL A 18 9.15 -0.45 1.51
N VAL A 19 10.47 -0.66 1.57
CA VAL A 19 11.21 -0.85 2.84
C VAL A 19 11.27 0.45 3.65
N THR A 20 11.54 1.60 3.02
CA THR A 20 11.57 2.91 3.71
C THR A 20 10.20 3.28 4.27
N PHE A 21 9.13 2.77 3.66
CA PHE A 21 7.75 3.03 4.04
C PHE A 21 7.12 1.94 4.95
N SER A 22 7.86 0.87 5.28
CA SER A 22 7.37 -0.25 6.10
C SER A 22 7.22 0.06 7.60
N GLY A 23 7.59 1.26 8.05
CA GLY A 23 7.57 1.66 9.46
C GLY A 23 6.21 2.11 10.01
N CYS A 24 5.11 1.96 9.29
CA CYS A 24 3.83 2.58 9.66
C CYS A 24 2.76 1.54 10.01
N PHE A 25 2.76 1.08 11.26
CA PHE A 25 1.66 0.31 11.83
C PHE A 25 0.66 1.30 12.46
N ALA A 26 -0.61 1.24 12.04
CA ALA A 26 -1.68 2.07 12.60
C ALA A 26 -1.91 1.74 14.09
N GLY A 27 -2.35 2.73 14.89
CA GLY A 27 -2.73 2.51 16.29
C GLY A 27 -1.60 2.60 17.33
N ASP A 28 -0.47 3.21 16.99
CA ASP A 28 0.61 3.54 17.94
C ASP A 28 0.29 4.78 18.83
N GLY A 29 -0.91 5.34 18.70
CA GLY A 29 -1.39 6.48 19.51
C GLY A 29 -0.67 7.80 19.20
N LYS A 30 0.10 7.84 18.11
CA LYS A 30 0.90 8.98 17.69
C LYS A 30 0.10 10.09 16.99
N HIS A 31 -1.07 9.75 16.46
CA HIS A 31 -1.96 10.69 15.77
C HIS A 31 -3.04 11.16 16.74
N THR A 32 -3.03 12.46 17.02
CA THR A 32 -3.99 13.14 17.90
C THR A 32 -4.90 14.06 17.07
N GLU A 33 -5.95 14.63 17.68
CA GLU A 33 -6.81 15.63 17.02
C GLU A 33 -6.03 16.81 16.43
N GLU A 34 -4.90 17.16 17.03
CA GLU A 34 -4.02 18.24 16.58
C GLU A 34 -3.10 17.83 15.41
N ASN A 35 -2.89 16.52 15.19
CA ASN A 35 -2.05 16.02 14.11
C ASN A 35 -2.68 14.78 13.43
N PRO A 36 -3.75 14.98 12.64
CA PRO A 36 -4.50 13.89 12.05
C PRO A 36 -3.69 13.17 10.96
N ALA A 37 -3.96 11.87 10.80
CA ALA A 37 -3.34 11.10 9.73
C ALA A 37 -3.75 11.63 8.35
N GLY A 38 -2.75 11.90 7.50
CA GLY A 38 -2.91 12.46 6.15
C GLY A 38 -2.96 11.40 5.03
N PHE A 39 -2.86 11.85 3.78
CA PHE A 39 -2.92 11.01 2.58
C PHE A 39 -1.92 9.84 2.57
N PHE A 40 -0.65 10.13 2.87
CA PHE A 40 0.42 9.13 2.80
C PHE A 40 0.26 8.03 3.85
N TYR A 41 -0.22 8.36 5.05
CA TYR A 41 -0.57 7.38 6.07
C TYR A 41 -1.70 6.46 5.61
N GLY A 42 -2.73 7.04 4.98
CA GLY A 42 -3.81 6.27 4.36
C GLY A 42 -3.27 5.28 3.32
N LEU A 43 -2.43 5.74 2.40
CA LEU A 43 -1.82 4.91 1.35
C LEU A 43 -1.03 3.72 1.93
N LEU A 44 -0.29 3.95 3.00
CA LEU A 44 0.52 2.93 3.66
C LEU A 44 -0.33 1.92 4.43
N HIS A 45 -1.27 2.41 5.23
CA HIS A 45 -2.19 1.56 5.98
C HIS A 45 -3.09 0.75 5.06
N GLY A 46 -3.44 1.28 3.88
CA GLY A 46 -4.19 0.55 2.85
C GLY A 46 -3.43 -0.66 2.31
N VAL A 47 -2.11 -0.54 2.08
CA VAL A 47 -1.27 -1.67 1.65
C VAL A 47 -1.13 -2.71 2.77
N LEU A 48 -0.93 -2.25 4.01
CA LEU A 48 -0.76 -3.11 5.18
C LEU A 48 -2.07 -3.65 5.75
N PHE A 49 -3.23 -3.23 5.21
CA PHE A 49 -4.53 -3.58 5.73
C PHE A 49 -4.74 -5.08 5.85
N THR A 50 -4.32 -5.86 4.86
CA THR A 50 -4.49 -7.33 4.86
C THR A 50 -3.67 -8.01 5.97
N ILE A 51 -2.46 -7.52 6.23
CA ILE A 51 -1.61 -8.01 7.31
C ILE A 51 -2.19 -7.60 8.66
N ALA A 52 -2.55 -6.33 8.82
CA ALA A 52 -3.12 -5.78 10.05
C ALA A 52 -4.46 -6.44 10.40
N LEU A 53 -5.29 -6.77 9.41
CA LEU A 53 -6.53 -7.52 9.61
C LEU A 53 -6.25 -8.97 10.08
N GLY A 54 -5.21 -9.60 9.54
CA GLY A 54 -4.76 -10.91 10.00
C GLY A 54 -4.28 -10.88 11.46
N VAL A 55 -3.48 -9.88 11.83
CA VAL A 55 -3.02 -9.69 13.22
C VAL A 55 -4.19 -9.33 14.14
N LYS A 56 -5.16 -8.53 13.68
CA LYS A 56 -6.38 -8.19 14.42
C LYS A 56 -7.22 -9.41 14.82
N PHE A 57 -7.08 -10.51 14.08
CA PHE A 57 -7.76 -11.76 14.42
C PHE A 57 -7.15 -12.43 15.66
N PHE A 58 -5.85 -12.23 15.91
CA PHE A 58 -5.11 -12.82 17.03
C PHE A 58 -4.89 -11.84 18.18
N HIS A 59 -4.90 -10.54 17.91
CA HIS A 59 -4.63 -9.46 18.86
C HIS A 59 -5.63 -8.33 18.68
N ASP A 60 -6.05 -7.68 19.77
CA ASP A 60 -6.96 -6.53 19.70
C ASP A 60 -6.19 -5.27 19.31
N ILE A 61 -5.86 -5.16 18.02
CA ILE A 61 -5.20 -4.00 17.43
C ILE A 61 -6.17 -3.17 16.60
N GLN A 62 -6.02 -1.85 16.67
CA GLN A 62 -6.77 -0.93 15.82
C GLN A 62 -6.12 -0.88 14.43
N VAL A 63 -6.88 -1.29 13.42
CA VAL A 63 -6.41 -1.33 12.02
C VAL A 63 -6.65 0.01 11.31
N TYR A 64 -7.38 0.92 11.96
CA TYR A 64 -7.80 2.19 11.41
C TYR A 64 -7.63 3.30 12.44
N GLU A 65 -7.04 4.42 12.03
CA GLU A 65 -6.83 5.57 12.91
C GLU A 65 -8.14 6.37 13.06
N TYR A 66 -8.58 6.61 14.29
CA TYR A 66 -9.84 7.34 14.54
C TYR A 66 -9.74 8.80 14.06
N HIS A 67 -8.58 9.43 14.25
CA HIS A 67 -8.30 10.81 13.85
C HIS A 67 -7.65 10.86 12.47
N SER A 68 -8.49 10.79 11.43
CA SER A 68 -8.05 10.75 10.03
C SER A 68 -8.66 11.88 9.19
N THR A 69 -7.89 12.44 8.25
CA THR A 69 -8.37 13.44 7.29
C THR A 69 -9.11 12.78 6.11
N PHE A 70 -9.97 13.50 5.39
CA PHE A 70 -10.60 13.00 4.15
C PHE A 70 -9.61 12.35 3.16
N TRP A 71 -8.42 12.96 3.02
CA TRP A 71 -7.34 12.44 2.18
C TRP A 71 -6.81 11.08 2.60
N TYR A 72 -6.89 10.73 3.88
CA TYR A 72 -6.50 9.41 4.37
C TYR A 72 -7.36 8.31 3.74
N HIS A 73 -8.68 8.52 3.64
CA HIS A 73 -9.59 7.54 3.05
C HIS A 73 -9.30 7.31 1.55
N LEU A 74 -8.95 8.38 0.84
CA LEU A 74 -8.52 8.30 -0.56
C LEU A 74 -7.21 7.52 -0.68
N GLY A 75 -6.23 7.84 0.17
CA GLY A 75 -4.97 7.11 0.25
C GLY A 75 -5.18 5.62 0.50
N PHE A 76 -6.02 5.27 1.48
CA PHE A 76 -6.29 3.90 1.89
C PHE A 76 -6.91 3.03 0.79
N SER A 77 -7.74 3.62 -0.08
CA SER A 77 -8.45 2.88 -1.13
C SER A 77 -7.61 2.68 -2.41
N LEU A 78 -6.64 3.56 -2.67
CA LEU A 78 -5.82 3.54 -3.89
C LEU A 78 -5.04 2.22 -4.13
N PRO A 79 -4.40 1.59 -3.12
CA PRO A 79 -3.64 0.36 -3.30
C PRO A 79 -4.49 -0.77 -3.88
N PHE A 80 -5.74 -0.91 -3.45
CA PHE A 80 -6.67 -1.91 -3.98
C PHE A 80 -6.99 -1.67 -5.45
N GLY A 81 -7.22 -0.40 -5.83
CA GLY A 81 -7.46 -0.01 -7.22
C GLY A 81 -6.24 -0.28 -8.12
N ILE A 82 -5.04 0.05 -7.65
CA ILE A 82 -3.78 -0.21 -8.36
C ILE A 82 -3.57 -1.72 -8.54
N TYR A 83 -3.76 -2.51 -7.49
CA TYR A 83 -3.64 -3.97 -7.55
C TYR A 83 -4.59 -4.58 -8.59
N PHE A 84 -5.85 -4.14 -8.60
CA PHE A 84 -6.84 -4.59 -9.57
C PHE A 84 -6.46 -4.19 -11.00
N PHE A 85 -6.05 -2.93 -11.20
CA PHE A 85 -5.65 -2.41 -12.50
C PHE A 85 -4.43 -3.13 -13.07
N ILE A 86 -3.40 -3.38 -12.25
CA ILE A 86 -2.21 -4.14 -12.66
C ILE A 86 -2.60 -5.57 -13.04
N ASN A 87 -3.45 -6.24 -12.24
CA ASN A 87 -3.93 -7.59 -12.57
C ASN A 87 -4.69 -7.63 -13.89
N TRP A 88 -5.57 -6.66 -14.12
CA TRP A 88 -6.28 -6.52 -15.40
C TRP A 88 -5.31 -6.29 -16.56
N LEU A 89 -4.35 -5.37 -16.40
CA LEU A 89 -3.38 -5.03 -17.43
C LEU A 89 -2.46 -6.21 -17.80
N VAL A 90 -1.97 -6.96 -16.81
CA VAL A 90 -1.17 -8.18 -17.03
C VAL A 90 -1.97 -9.23 -17.80
N ARG A 91 -3.26 -9.42 -17.49
CA ARG A 91 -4.12 -10.36 -18.22
C ARG A 91 -4.36 -9.94 -19.66
N THR A 92 -4.57 -8.66 -19.90
CA THR A 92 -4.80 -8.13 -21.25
C THR A 92 -3.53 -8.25 -22.11
N LEU A 93 -2.37 -7.79 -21.62
CA LEU A 93 -1.10 -7.88 -22.35
C LEU A 93 -0.60 -9.32 -22.49
N GLY A 94 -0.82 -10.17 -21.49
CA GLY A 94 -0.45 -11.59 -21.55
C GLY A 94 -1.28 -12.41 -22.55
N SER A 95 -2.41 -11.87 -23.04
CA SER A 95 -3.22 -12.55 -24.05
C SER A 95 -2.69 -12.39 -25.48
N GLU A 96 -1.85 -11.38 -25.75
CA GLU A 96 -1.28 -11.13 -27.08
C GLU A 96 -0.13 -12.08 -27.45
N ASP A 97 0.60 -12.64 -26.47
CA ASP A 97 1.76 -13.52 -26.70
C ASP A 97 1.38 -15.00 -26.97
N SER A 98 0.08 -15.34 -27.00
CA SER A 98 -0.40 -16.73 -27.17
C SER A 98 -1.04 -17.06 -28.52
N ASN A 99 -1.01 -16.14 -29.50
CA ASN A 99 -1.43 -16.36 -30.89
C ASN A 99 -0.28 -16.11 -31.87
#